data_AF-A0A9E6BCJ9-F1
#
_entry.id   AF-A0A9E6BCJ9-F1
#
_cell.length_a   1.000
_cell.length_b   1.000
_cell.length_c   1.000
_cell.angle_alpha   90.00
_cell.angle_beta   90.00
_cell.angle_gamma   90.00
#
_symmetry.space_group_name_H-M   'P 1'
#
loop_
_entity.id
_entity.type
_entity.pdbx_description
1 polymer ?
#
loop_
_entity_poly.entity_id
_entity_poly.type
_entity_poly.pdbx_seq_one_letter_code
_entity_poly.pdbx_strand_id
1 'polypeptide(L)'
;MDLEKLRQAAAAVVSRDDVKYLIGWRPGSFGYRVTPCFVEDAAGTADLIFSPLCSANLAVYLTLVEKLPLPRGQEPDRRKVAIMVKGCD
;
A
#
# COMPACT_ATOMS: atom_id res chain seq x y z
N MET A 1 4.67 9.21 -15.41
CA MET A 1 4.30 9.60 -14.03
C MET A 1 5.57 10.07 -13.34
N ASP A 2 5.49 11.14 -12.56
CA ASP A 2 6.61 11.59 -11.74
C ASP A 2 6.70 10.69 -10.48
N LEU A 3 7.69 9.80 -10.46
CA LEU A 3 7.84 8.81 -9.40
C LEU A 3 8.24 9.46 -8.07
N GLU A 4 9.00 10.54 -8.12
CA GLU A 4 9.45 11.23 -6.91
C GLU A 4 8.27 11.90 -6.21
N LYS A 5 7.40 12.59 -6.97
CA LYS A 5 6.15 13.14 -6.43
C LYS A 5 5.25 12.06 -5.83
N LEU A 6 5.18 10.88 -6.45
CA LEU A 6 4.39 9.78 -5.90
C LEU A 6 4.96 9.30 -4.56
N ARG A 7 6.27 9.12 -4.46
CA ARG A 7 6.93 8.69 -3.22
C ARG A 7 6.77 9.71 -2.10
N GLN A 8 6.91 11.00 -2.43
CA GLN A 8 6.68 12.10 -1.48
C GLN A 8 5.23 12.12 -0.97
N ALA A 9 4.25 11.96 -1.86
CA ALA A 9 2.84 11.87 -1.45
C ALA A 9 2.58 10.63 -0.59
N ALA A 10 3.14 9.47 -0.96
CA ALA A 10 3.03 8.25 -0.17
C ALA A 10 3.66 8.40 1.23
N ALA A 11 4.83 9.04 1.32
CA ALA A 11 5.52 9.30 2.57
C ALA A 11 4.71 10.21 3.50
N ALA A 12 4.11 11.27 2.94
CA ALA A 12 3.22 12.15 3.68
C ALA A 12 1.98 11.41 4.19
N VAL A 13 1.41 10.50 3.39
CA VAL A 13 0.22 9.72 3.75
C VAL A 13 0.52 8.71 4.86
N VAL A 14 1.59 7.92 4.73
CA VAL A 14 1.93 6.87 5.71
C VAL A 14 2.46 7.45 7.02
N SER A 15 2.95 8.69 7.02
CA SER A 15 3.37 9.40 8.24
C SER A 15 2.22 9.90 9.10
N ARG A 16 0.96 9.74 8.65
CA ARG A 16 -0.22 10.11 9.42
C ARG A 16 -0.52 9.03 10.45
N ASP A 17 -0.86 9.45 11.66
CA ASP A 17 -1.28 8.59 12.76
C ASP A 17 -2.59 7.83 12.47
N ASP A 18 -3.47 8.43 11.65
CA ASP A 18 -4.73 7.82 11.24
C ASP A 18 -4.62 6.85 10.06
N VAL A 19 -3.41 6.53 9.59
CA VAL A 19 -3.14 5.58 8.51
C VAL A 19 -2.36 4.38 9.04
N LYS A 20 -2.85 3.18 8.75
CA LYS A 20 -2.22 1.91 9.15
C LYS A 20 -1.03 1.58 8.26
N TYR A 21 -1.26 1.66 6.95
CA TYR A 21 -0.28 1.43 5.90
C TYR A 21 -0.82 1.92 4.55
N LEU A 22 0.07 2.01 3.58
CA LEU A 22 -0.24 2.19 2.17
C LEU A 22 0.01 0.89 1.40
N ILE A 23 -0.95 0.49 0.57
CA ILE A 23 -0.80 -0.61 -0.38
C ILE A 23 -0.30 -0.04 -1.72
N GLY A 24 0.85 -0.53 -2.18
CA GLY A 24 1.48 -0.08 -3.43
C GLY A 24 2.16 -1.22 -4.17
N TRP A 25 2.98 -0.87 -5.18
CA TRP A 25 3.79 -1.83 -5.93
C TRP A 25 5.27 -1.60 -5.68
N ARG A 26 6.04 -2.70 -5.66
CA ARG A 26 7.52 -2.68 -5.61
C ARG A 26 8.11 -3.66 -6.63
N PRO A 27 9.42 -3.58 -6.93
CA PRO A 27 10.10 -4.62 -7.68
C PRO A 27 9.95 -5.99 -7.01
N GLY A 28 9.61 -6.99 -7.81
CA GLY A 28 9.55 -8.38 -7.37
C GLY A 28 10.95 -8.99 -7.25
N SER A 29 11.01 -10.21 -6.72
CA SER A 29 12.28 -10.93 -6.49
C SER A 29 12.98 -11.44 -7.75
N PHE A 30 12.37 -11.31 -8.93
CA PHE A 30 12.93 -11.85 -10.17
C PHE A 30 12.61 -11.00 -11.40
N GLY A 31 13.66 -10.56 -12.10
CA GLY A 31 13.56 -9.84 -13.38
C GLY A 31 12.63 -8.63 -13.31
N TYR A 32 11.71 -8.56 -14.27
CA TYR A 32 10.73 -7.46 -14.41
C TYR A 32 9.44 -7.70 -13.63
N ARG A 33 9.42 -8.60 -12.65
CA ARG A 33 8.21 -8.83 -11.86
C ARG A 33 7.92 -7.62 -11.00
N VAL A 34 6.63 -7.33 -10.84
CA VAL A 34 6.12 -6.34 -9.91
C VAL A 34 5.25 -7.07 -8.90
N THR A 35 5.37 -6.71 -7.63
CA THR A 35 4.59 -7.34 -6.56
C THR A 35 3.91 -6.28 -5.69
N PRO A 36 2.67 -6.54 -5.23
CA PRO A 36 2.04 -5.73 -4.20
C PRO A 36 2.88 -5.69 -2.93
N CYS A 37 2.86 -4.56 -2.24
CA CYS A 37 3.54 -4.36 -0.97
C CYS A 37 2.71 -3.48 -0.03
N PHE A 38 2.96 -3.65 1.26
CA PHE A 38 2.39 -2.88 2.34
C PHE A 38 3.50 -2.02 2.92
N VAL A 39 3.30 -0.71 2.92
CA VAL A 39 4.27 0.29 3.39
C VAL A 39 3.73 0.91 4.66
N GLU A 40 4.43 0.69 5.76
CA GLU A 40 4.02 1.14 7.12
C GLU A 40 4.74 2.42 7.56
N ASP A 41 5.81 2.82 6.88
CA ASP A 41 6.58 4.01 7.21
C ASP A 41 7.09 4.74 5.97
N ALA A 42 7.60 5.96 6.18
CA ALA A 42 8.12 6.81 5.11
C ALA A 42 9.33 6.18 4.40
N ALA A 43 10.17 5.40 5.09
CA ALA A 43 11.35 4.80 4.50
C ALA A 43 10.98 3.74 3.45
N GLY A 44 9.95 2.94 3.73
CA GLY A 44 9.43 1.94 2.79
C GLY A 44 8.87 2.51 1.49
N THR A 45 8.59 3.82 1.44
CA THR A 45 8.10 4.47 0.21
C THR A 45 9.17 4.58 -0.88
N ALA A 46 10.46 4.49 -0.53
CA ALA A 46 11.56 4.53 -1.47
C ALA A 46 11.52 3.38 -2.50
N ASP A 47 10.96 2.24 -2.11
CA ASP A 47 10.84 1.05 -2.95
C ASP A 47 9.60 1.07 -3.86
N LEU A 48 8.72 2.06 -3.69
CA LEU A 48 7.52 2.17 -4.50
C LEU A 48 7.89 2.44 -5.96
N ILE A 49 7.20 1.72 -6.84
CA ILE A 49 7.27 1.89 -8.29
C ILE A 49 5.89 2.07 -8.86
N PHE A 50 5.84 2.70 -10.03
CA PHE A 50 4.64 2.73 -10.86
C PHE A 50 5.07 2.66 -12.32
N SER A 51 4.64 1.61 -12.99
CA SER A 51 4.98 1.34 -14.38
C SER A 51 3.85 0.55 -15.06
N PRO A 52 3.86 0.42 -16.39
CA PRO A 52 2.90 -0.43 -17.10
C PRO A 52 2.87 -1.90 -16.65
N LEU A 53 3.91 -2.36 -15.94
CA LEU A 53 3.99 -3.73 -15.41
C LEU A 53 3.20 -3.92 -14.10
N CYS A 54 2.68 -2.84 -13.52
CA CYS A 54 1.81 -2.90 -12.34
C CYS A 54 0.43 -3.44 -12.75
N SER A 55 0.29 -4.76 -12.92
CA SER A 55 -0.95 -5.37 -13.42
C SER A 55 -1.93 -5.77 -12.32
N ALA A 56 -1.44 -6.09 -11.11
CA ALA A 56 -2.29 -6.47 -9.99
C ALA A 56 -3.26 -5.34 -9.61
N ASN A 57 -4.54 -5.66 -9.39
CA ASN A 57 -5.51 -4.76 -8.77
C ASN A 57 -5.25 -4.77 -7.25
N LEU A 58 -4.93 -3.62 -6.66
CA LEU A 58 -4.61 -3.51 -5.23
C LEU A 58 -5.87 -3.46 -4.34
N ALA A 59 -7.04 -3.12 -4.87
CA ALA A 59 -8.28 -3.01 -4.10
C ALA A 59 -8.72 -4.35 -3.51
N VAL A 60 -8.34 -5.47 -4.13
CA VAL A 60 -8.62 -6.81 -3.60
C VAL A 60 -7.98 -7.02 -2.21
N TYR A 61 -6.87 -6.36 -1.92
CA TYR A 61 -6.19 -6.46 -0.63
C TYR A 61 -6.93 -5.72 0.49
N LEU A 62 -7.86 -4.82 0.16
CA LEU A 62 -8.76 -4.23 1.17
C LEU A 62 -9.67 -5.28 1.82
N THR A 63 -9.94 -6.39 1.11
CA THR A 63 -10.69 -7.52 1.69
C THR A 63 -9.87 -8.34 2.69
N LEU A 64 -8.56 -8.15 2.72
CA LEU A 64 -7.64 -8.77 3.69
C LEU A 64 -7.42 -7.89 4.93
N VAL A 65 -8.00 -6.69 4.96
CA VAL A 65 -8.07 -5.88 6.17
C VAL A 65 -8.85 -6.67 7.23
N GLU A 66 -8.53 -6.38 8.48
CA GLU A 66 -9.07 -7.03 9.67
C GLU A 66 -10.56 -7.39 9.54
N LYS A 67 -10.87 -8.69 9.55
CA LYS A 67 -12.24 -9.20 9.43
C LYS A 67 -12.83 -9.41 10.81
N LEU A 68 -13.96 -8.75 11.05
CA LEU A 68 -14.73 -8.91 12.29
C LEU A 68 -15.55 -10.22 12.26
N PRO A 69 -15.80 -10.87 13.42
CA PRO A 69 -15.43 -10.46 14.77
C PRO A 69 -13.96 -10.77 15.11
N LEU A 70 -13.37 -9.96 15.99
CA LEU A 70 -12.00 -10.17 16.45
C LEU A 70 -11.92 -11.21 17.56
N PRO A 71 -10.75 -11.84 17.75
CA PRO A 71 -10.42 -12.59 18.96
C PRO A 71 -10.76 -11.79 20.22
N ARG A 72 -11.22 -12.52 21.25
CA ARG A 72 -11.61 -11.90 22.53
C ARG A 72 -10.44 -11.11 23.13
N GLY A 73 -10.69 -9.84 23.45
CA GLY A 73 -9.71 -8.93 24.05
C GLY A 73 -8.87 -8.15 23.04
N GLN A 74 -9.12 -8.30 21.73
CA GLN A 74 -8.51 -7.47 20.71
C GLN A 74 -9.46 -6.33 20.30
N GLU A 75 -8.96 -5.09 20.40
CA GLU A 75 -9.68 -3.92 19.91
C GLU A 75 -9.48 -3.77 18.40
N PRO A 76 -10.55 -3.40 17.65
CA PRO A 76 -10.43 -3.17 16.23
C PRO A 76 -9.46 -2.05 15.87
N ASP A 77 -8.61 -2.30 14.89
CA ASP A 77 -7.75 -1.26 14.33
C ASP A 77 -8.57 -0.33 13.43
N ARG A 78 -8.83 0.89 13.92
CA ARG A 78 -9.65 1.90 13.23
C ARG A 78 -8.86 2.78 12.26
N ARG A 79 -7.54 2.58 12.15
CA ARG A 79 -6.71 3.36 11.22
C ARG A 79 -7.07 3.03 9.78
N LYS A 80 -6.97 4.04 8.92
CA LYS A 80 -7.30 3.95 7.50
C LYS A 80 -6.24 3.16 6.74
N VAL A 81 -6.64 2.50 5.67
CA VAL A 81 -5.71 1.89 4.71
C VAL A 81 -5.65 2.79 3.48
N ALA A 82 -4.45 3.24 3.13
CA ALA A 82 -4.21 3.96 1.90
C ALA A 82 -3.93 2.99 0.75
N ILE A 83 -4.27 3.39 -0.48
CA ILE A 83 -4.09 2.57 -1.67
C ILE A 83 -3.60 3.43 -2.83
N MET A 84 -2.55 2.97 -3.51
CA MET A 84 -2.18 3.48 -4.83
C MET A 84 -3.05 2.81 -5.89
N VAL A 85 -3.58 3.59 -6.83
CA VAL A 85 -4.48 3.09 -7.86
C VAL A 85 -4.00 3.44 -9.27
N LYS A 86 -4.26 2.53 -10.20
CA LYS A 86 -4.25 2.77 -11.64
C LYS A 86 -5.67 3.13 -12.09
N GLY A 87 -5.81 3.73 -13.28
CA GLY A 87 -7.12 4.17 -13.78
C GLY A 87 -8.17 3.06 -13.96
N CYS A 88 -7.77 1.79 -13.96
CA CYS A 88 -8.66 0.64 -14.07
C CYS A 88 -8.76 -0.21 -12.79
N ASP A 89 -8.17 0.25 -11.68
CA ASP A 89 -8.27 -0.44 -10.39
C ASP A 89 -9.63 -0.25 -9.73
#